data_AF-A0A087U1E6-F1
#
_entry.id   AF-A0A087U1E6-F1
#
_cell.length_a   1.000
_cell.length_b   1.000
_cell.length_c   1.000
_cell.angle_alpha   90.00
_cell.angle_beta   90.00
_cell.angle_gamma   90.00
#
_symmetry.space_group_name_H-M   'P 1'
#
loop_
_entity.id
_entity.type
_entity.pdbx_description
1 polymer ?
#
loop_
_entity_poly.entity_id
_entity_poly.type
_entity_poly.pdbx_seq_one_letter_code
_entity_poly.pdbx_strand_id
1 'polypeptide(L)' 'MADMLRPGCPSVSNADVQAVAALMDSDRRQTILQLAGQTGLGHMTVLHILKERLSLRKIASRWVPHQLTKMQK' A
#
# COMPACT_ATOMS: atom_id res chain seq x y z
N MET A 1 29.23 -28.78 -0.83
CA MET A 1 28.15 -28.51 0.15
C MET A 1 27.63 -27.11 -0.13
N ALA A 2 26.34 -26.97 -0.41
CA ALA A 2 25.75 -25.65 -0.69
C ALA A 2 25.50 -24.94 0.65
N ASP A 3 26.00 -23.71 0.78
CA ASP A 3 25.70 -22.82 1.90
C ASP A 3 24.20 -22.50 1.87
N MET A 4 23.45 -23.00 2.85
CA MET A 4 22.03 -22.67 2.99
C MET A 4 21.93 -21.28 3.62
N LEU A 5 21.26 -20.36 2.91
CA LEU A 5 20.99 -19.02 3.42
C LEU A 5 20.28 -19.12 4.77
N ARG A 6 20.89 -18.50 5.80
CA ARG A 6 20.30 -18.41 7.14
C ARG A 6 18.91 -17.76 7.02
N PRO A 7 17.84 -18.39 7.52
CA PRO A 7 16.52 -17.75 7.53
C PRO A 7 16.59 -16.50 8.41
N GLY A 8 16.50 -15.33 7.81
CA GLY A 8 16.31 -14.08 8.56
C GLY A 8 14.92 -14.06 9.18
N CYS A 9 14.73 -13.27 10.25
CA CYS A 9 13.39 -12.92 10.71
C CYS A 9 12.81 -11.88 9.72
N PRO A 10 11.76 -12.20 8.97
CA PRO A 10 11.15 -11.22 8.08
C PRO A 10 10.53 -10.10 8.93
N SER A 11 10.98 -8.88 8.73
CA SER A 11 10.46 -7.68 9.42
C SER A 11 8.95 -7.45 9.22
N VAL A 12 8.37 -8.07 8.18
CA VAL A 12 6.96 -7.94 7.79
C VAL A 12 6.39 -9.30 7.46
N SER A 13 5.23 -9.63 8.02
CA SER A 13 4.51 -10.88 7.73
C SER A 13 3.70 -10.77 6.44
N ASN A 14 3.36 -11.91 5.82
CA ASN A 14 2.48 -11.91 4.65
C ASN A 14 1.07 -11.39 4.99
N ALA A 15 0.60 -11.58 6.22
CA ALA A 15 -0.70 -11.05 6.66
C ALA A 15 -0.71 -9.51 6.66
N ASP A 16 0.38 -8.88 7.09
CA ASP A 16 0.54 -7.43 7.06
C ASP A 16 0.49 -6.89 5.64
N VAL A 17 1.17 -7.57 4.69
CA VAL A 17 1.15 -7.21 3.28
C VAL A 17 -0.26 -7.28 2.71
N GLN A 18 -1.01 -8.35 3.03
CA GLN A 18 -2.39 -8.52 2.58
C GLN A 18 -3.34 -7.48 3.20
N ALA A 19 -3.17 -7.13 4.48
CA ALA A 19 -3.95 -6.08 5.13
C ALA A 19 -3.75 -4.72 4.44
N VAL A 20 -2.50 -4.34 4.15
CA VAL A 20 -2.20 -3.11 3.41
C VAL A 20 -2.74 -3.15 1.98
N ALA A 21 -2.66 -4.29 1.29
CA ALA A 21 -3.19 -4.45 -0.05
C ALA A 21 -4.72 -4.27 -0.09
N ALA A 22 -5.44 -4.89 0.86
CA ALA A 22 -6.89 -4.75 0.96
C ALA A 22 -7.34 -3.30 1.21
N LEU A 23 -6.62 -2.57 2.08
CA LEU A 23 -6.87 -1.14 2.30
C LEU A 23 -6.65 -0.33 1.02
N MET A 24 -5.56 -0.60 0.28
CA MET A 24 -5.31 0.06 -1.00
C MET A 24 -6.35 -0.24 -2.07
N ASP A 25 -6.90 -1.45 -2.12
CA ASP A 25 -7.97 -1.78 -3.07
C ASP A 25 -9.29 -1.09 -2.71
N SER A 26 -9.56 -0.84 -1.43
CA SER A 26 -10.73 -0.07 -0.99
C SER A 26 -10.63 1.43 -1.29
N ASP A 27 -9.51 2.07 -0.95
CA ASP A 27 -9.25 3.48 -1.25
C ASP A 27 -7.76 3.74 -1.49
N ARG A 28 -7.42 3.89 -2.78
CA ARG A 28 -6.05 4.18 -3.24
C ARG A 28 -5.54 5.58 -2.89
N ARG A 29 -6.38 6.46 -2.35
CA ARG A 29 -6.03 7.85 -2.01
C ARG A 29 -5.59 8.01 -0.55
N GLN A 30 -5.63 6.94 0.24
CA GLN A 30 -5.20 6.97 1.63
C GLN A 30 -3.71 7.33 1.78
N THR A 31 -3.41 8.02 2.87
CA THR A 31 -2.04 8.39 3.23
C THR A 31 -1.35 7.26 3.99
N ILE A 32 0.00 7.25 3.97
CA ILE A 32 0.81 6.27 4.71
C ILE A 32 0.49 6.31 6.22
N LEU A 33 0.22 7.49 6.78
CA LEU A 33 -0.11 7.64 8.20
C LEU A 33 -1.49 7.05 8.54
N GLN A 34 -2.48 7.19 7.66
CA GLN A 34 -3.79 6.55 7.84
C GLN A 34 -3.68 5.03 7.79
N LEU A 35 -2.94 4.51 6.80
CA LEU A 35 -2.68 3.08 6.68
C LEU A 35 -1.94 2.52 7.90
N ALA A 36 -0.93 3.25 8.40
CA ALA A 36 -0.22 2.89 9.64
C ALA A 36 -1.18 2.83 10.83
N GLY A 37 -2.07 3.82 10.99
CA GLY A 37 -3.07 3.82 12.05
C GLY A 37 -4.08 2.66 11.94
N GLN A 38 -4.49 2.29 10.72
CA GLN A 38 -5.44 1.21 10.48
C GLN A 38 -4.84 -0.19 10.66
N THR A 39 -3.56 -0.35 10.30
CA THR A 39 -2.86 -1.65 10.36
C THR A 39 -2.07 -1.85 11.66
N GLY A 40 -1.87 -0.80 12.45
CA GLY A 40 -0.99 -0.82 13.62
C GLY A 40 0.50 -0.91 13.29
N LEU A 41 0.86 -0.80 12.01
CA LEU A 41 2.24 -0.88 11.54
C LEU A 41 2.95 0.47 11.63
N GLY A 42 4.28 0.43 11.73
CA GLY A 42 5.09 1.64 11.59
C GLY A 42 4.94 2.26 10.19
N HIS A 43 4.88 3.59 10.12
CA HIS A 43 4.75 4.32 8.85
C HIS A 43 5.85 3.98 7.83
N MET A 44 7.09 3.75 8.28
CA MET A 44 8.19 3.27 7.43
C MET A 44 7.96 1.84 6.92
N THR A 45 7.38 0.97 7.74
CA THR A 45 7.01 -0.40 7.37
C THR A 45 5.95 -0.41 6.28
N VAL A 46 4.90 0.41 6.43
CA VAL A 46 3.86 0.59 5.41
C VAL A 46 4.47 1.11 4.10
N LEU A 47 5.35 2.11 4.17
CA LEU A 47 6.06 2.64 3.00
C LEU A 47 6.88 1.54 2.29
N HIS A 48 7.60 0.72 3.05
CA HIS A 48 8.38 -0.41 2.53
C HIS A 48 7.48 -1.45 1.86
N ILE A 49 6.35 -1.82 2.47
CA ILE A 49 5.36 -2.74 1.89
C ILE A 49 4.85 -2.21 0.55
N LEU A 50 4.41 -0.94 0.52
CA LEU A 50 3.88 -0.34 -0.70
C LEU A 50 4.88 -0.36 -1.84
N LYS A 51 6.15 -0.01 -1.59
CA LYS A 51 7.19 0.07 -2.62
C LYS A 51 7.77 -1.29 -3.00
N GLU A 52 8.21 -2.07 -2.02
CA GLU A 52 9.04 -3.26 -2.26
C GLU A 52 8.23 -4.55 -2.36
N ARG A 53 7.09 -4.64 -1.66
CA ARG A 53 6.25 -5.85 -1.67
C ARG A 53 5.11 -5.77 -2.68
N LEU A 54 4.49 -4.61 -2.81
CA LEU A 54 3.35 -4.39 -3.71
C LEU A 54 3.74 -3.67 -5.01
N SER A 55 4.98 -3.20 -5.14
CA SER A 55 5.48 -2.48 -6.32
C SER A 55 4.62 -1.27 -6.71
N LEU A 56 4.01 -0.61 -5.72
CA LEU A 56 3.17 0.57 -5.89
C LEU A 56 4.01 1.84 -5.83
N ARG A 57 3.60 2.83 -6.63
CA ARG A 57 4.14 4.18 -6.62
C ARG A 57 3.03 5.20 -6.42
N LYS A 58 3.34 6.28 -5.69
CA LYS A 58 2.42 7.41 -5.57
C LYS A 58 2.32 8.12 -6.92
N ILE A 59 1.09 8.31 -7.41
CA ILE A 59 0.80 9.09 -8.62
C ILE A 59 -0.21 10.17 -8.22
N ALA A 60 -0.03 11.38 -8.73
CA ALA A 60 -1.02 12.44 -8.55
C ALA A 60 -2.31 12.11 -9.33
N SER A 61 -3.46 12.44 -8.74
CA SER A 61 -4.75 12.32 -9.43
C SER A 61 -4.74 13.15 -10.71
N ARG A 62 -5.37 12.64 -11.77
CA ARG A 62 -5.58 13.42 -13.00
C ARG A 62 -6.54 14.56 -12.72
N TRP A 63 -6.27 15.73 -13.29
CA TRP A 63 -7.20 16.85 -13.25
C TRP A 63 -8.44 16.54 -14.09
N VAL A 64 -9.62 16.87 -13.57
CA VAL A 64 -10.91 16.65 -14.24
C VAL A 64 -11.61 18.02 -14.37
N PRO A 65 -11.87 18.52 -15.60
CA PRO A 65 -12.38 19.88 -15.82
C PRO A 65 -13.79 20.11 -15.24
N HIS A 66 -14.67 19.13 -15.38
CA HIS A 66 -16.02 19.18 -14.84
C HIS A 66 -16.52 17.76 -14.54
N GLN A 67 -17.29 17.62 -13.47
CA GLN A 67 -17.88 16.34 -13.10
C GLN A 67 -19.21 16.17 -13.85
N LEU A 68 -19.26 15.23 -14.79
CA LEU A 68 -20.49 14.95 -15.52
C LEU A 68 -21.58 14.45 -14.56
N THR A 69 -22.69 15.18 -14.52
CA THR A 69 -23.90 14.75 -13.81
C THR A 69 -24.85 14.06 -14.79
N LYS A 70 -25.80 13.25 -14.28
CA LYS A 70 -26.74 12.48 -15.12
C LYS A 70 -27.53 13.33 -16.12
N MET A 71 -27.70 14.63 -15.85
CA MET A 71 -28.42 15.57 -16.71
C MET A 71 -27.62 16.07 -17.91
N GLN A 72 -26.31 15.80 -17.96
CA GLN A 72 -25.37 16.33 -18.96
C GLN A 72 -24.90 15.23 -19.93
N LYS A 73 -25.60 14.09 -19.98
CA LYS A 73 -25.32 12.98 -20.87
C LYS A 73 -26.21 13.04 -22.11
#